data_AF-A0A940B9J5-F1
#
_entry.id   AF-A0A940B9J5-F1
#
_cell.length_a   1.000
_cell.length_b   1.000
_cell.length_c   1.000
_cell.angle_alpha   90.00
_cell.angle_beta   90.00
_cell.angle_gamma   90.00
#
_symmetry.space_group_name_H-M   'P 1'
#
loop_
_entity.id
_entity.type
_entity.pdbx_description
1 polymer ?
#
loop_
_entity_poly.entity_id
_entity_poly.type
_entity_poly.pdbx_seq_one_letter_code
_entity_poly.pdbx_strand_id
1 'polypeptide(L)'
;IKGINGIDPCVLQASDGNAYIFWGAGRCAKLKDNMIEIADDTPKEKVKWGEREFEMVGVNCLKDLPSRQAEGPFAFEYNGNYYLTYPYVRRNTEVLGYAMSKNPMGPYEYKGLIMAEHADSCWTNHHSIIQFKGQWYLFYHHNDYSPNDDKRRSVRIEKLYFNPDGTIKEVTPTMRGVGINPALSVINVDRYNEASKDVTTGFVDTADTFKGWYAGLKQKGSYVIYKDVDFSAVQGRPYAIATVRANKNTKFTVREKNAKGKVIAEFTVTVVTEGQFRRDYSGRWLAVTAPLKYIPSGVTDLCITADADGFDIDNVEFKNRINYYDNASGASSTPDSDGFIRRWNVLEPIGIDINTNILFTDSYLDKTLGDPKVQALIKTVPADNQKVKYDTQTLTWHKIESNYYNVKLFRFAEQYGKKIYGVIFPATTVIECDEDIADVRLMAGSNSASKWYLNNEEILTMSGDRRMVRDDCASKAVTLKKGTNVLSGLIINGPGMSDFCVRFVDKNGNTVKNFKVK
;
A
#
# COMPACT_ATOMS: atom_id res chain seq x y z
N ILE A 1 -45.14 15.87 5.89
CA ILE A 1 -45.78 17.03 5.25
C ILE A 1 -47.17 16.62 4.79
N LYS A 2 -48.24 17.31 5.24
CA LYS A 2 -49.63 16.96 4.88
C LYS A 2 -49.84 17.17 3.37
N GLY A 3 -50.53 16.23 2.71
CA GLY A 3 -50.81 16.29 1.27
C GLY A 3 -49.76 15.64 0.37
N ILE A 4 -48.64 15.17 0.94
CA ILE A 4 -47.65 14.35 0.24
C ILE A 4 -47.93 12.87 0.50
N ASN A 5 -47.82 12.05 -0.55
CA ASN A 5 -48.12 10.62 -0.54
C ASN A 5 -47.13 9.88 -1.45
N GLY A 6 -46.51 8.81 -0.94
CA GLY A 6 -45.49 8.04 -1.66
C GLY A 6 -44.19 7.90 -0.86
N ILE A 7 -43.10 7.63 -1.56
CA ILE A 7 -41.76 7.38 -1.03
C ILE A 7 -40.73 8.31 -1.68
N ASP A 8 -39.45 8.13 -1.35
CA ASP A 8 -38.29 8.73 -2.02
C ASP A 8 -38.36 10.25 -2.21
N PRO A 9 -38.38 11.02 -1.11
CA PRO A 9 -38.42 12.47 -1.19
C PRO A 9 -37.05 13.04 -1.59
N CYS A 10 -37.06 14.08 -2.43
CA CYS A 10 -35.94 14.96 -2.66
C CYS A 10 -36.38 16.41 -2.44
N VAL A 11 -35.56 17.20 -1.74
CA VAL A 11 -35.79 18.63 -1.54
C VAL A 11 -34.74 19.41 -2.32
N LEU A 12 -35.21 20.27 -3.22
CA LEU A 12 -34.42 21.25 -3.97
C LEU A 12 -34.56 22.61 -3.31
N GLN A 13 -33.45 23.21 -2.89
CA GLN A 13 -33.36 24.64 -2.60
C GLN A 13 -32.91 25.35 -3.88
N ALA A 14 -33.80 26.10 -4.50
CA ALA A 14 -33.57 26.73 -5.80
C ALA A 14 -32.99 28.14 -5.68
N SER A 15 -32.31 28.60 -6.73
CA SER A 15 -31.72 29.94 -6.80
C SER A 15 -32.74 31.09 -6.82
N ASP A 16 -34.02 30.78 -7.08
CA ASP A 16 -35.13 31.74 -7.01
C ASP A 16 -35.56 32.08 -5.56
N GLY A 17 -34.90 31.49 -4.57
CA GLY A 17 -35.15 31.70 -3.14
C GLY A 17 -36.20 30.77 -2.54
N ASN A 18 -36.81 29.88 -3.34
CA ASN A 18 -37.83 28.95 -2.88
C ASN A 18 -37.27 27.53 -2.68
N ALA A 19 -38.00 26.73 -1.90
CA ALA A 19 -37.77 25.30 -1.79
C ALA A 19 -38.87 24.49 -2.46
N TYR A 20 -38.48 23.38 -3.08
CA TYR A 20 -39.37 22.46 -3.77
C TYR A 20 -39.14 21.06 -3.28
N ILE A 21 -40.21 20.30 -3.08
CA ILE A 21 -40.13 18.88 -2.73
C ILE A 21 -40.64 18.05 -3.90
N PHE A 22 -39.92 16.97 -4.19
CA PHE A 22 -40.21 15.95 -5.18
C PHE A 22 -40.39 14.62 -4.47
N TRP A 23 -41.30 13.77 -4.93
CA TRP A 23 -41.56 12.47 -4.30
C TRP A 23 -42.20 11.45 -5.25
N GLY A 24 -42.07 10.17 -4.91
CA GLY A 24 -42.70 9.04 -5.60
C GLY A 24 -42.35 8.99 -7.07
N ALA A 25 -43.34 8.81 -7.95
CA ALA A 25 -43.15 8.87 -9.40
C ALA A 25 -42.99 10.31 -9.93
N GLY A 26 -42.17 11.12 -9.26
CA GLY A 26 -41.81 12.50 -9.63
C GLY A 26 -42.97 13.51 -9.59
N ARG A 27 -43.82 13.43 -8.57
CA ARG A 27 -44.68 14.56 -8.20
C ARG A 27 -43.86 15.63 -7.50
N CYS A 28 -44.26 16.88 -7.63
CA CYS A 28 -43.50 18.02 -7.13
C CYS A 28 -44.42 19.15 -6.62
N ALA A 29 -43.96 19.89 -5.61
CA ALA A 29 -44.66 21.05 -5.05
C ALA A 29 -43.67 22.04 -4.42
N LYS A 30 -44.05 23.32 -4.36
CA LYS A 30 -43.34 24.34 -3.59
C LYS A 30 -43.59 24.13 -2.09
N LEU A 31 -42.56 24.27 -1.27
CA LEU A 31 -42.64 24.31 0.19
C LEU A 31 -42.83 25.74 0.68
N LYS A 32 -43.46 25.90 1.84
CA LYS A 32 -43.40 27.15 2.62
C LYS A 32 -42.01 27.29 3.25
N ASP A 33 -41.68 28.51 3.70
CA ASP A 33 -40.38 28.82 4.32
C ASP A 33 -40.05 27.94 5.54
N ASN A 34 -41.07 27.37 6.20
CA ASN A 34 -40.88 26.45 7.33
C ASN A 34 -40.43 25.04 6.92
N MET A 35 -40.36 24.74 5.62
CA MET A 35 -39.90 23.46 5.04
C MET A 35 -40.71 22.21 5.44
N ILE A 36 -41.83 22.38 6.13
CA ILE A 36 -42.66 21.26 6.66
C ILE A 36 -44.10 21.29 6.14
N GLU A 37 -44.45 22.31 5.36
CA GLU A 37 -45.75 22.49 4.71
C GLU A 37 -45.58 22.81 3.22
N ILE A 38 -46.52 22.36 2.41
CA ILE A 38 -46.64 22.75 0.99
C ILE A 38 -47.26 24.15 0.88
N ALA A 39 -46.91 24.89 -0.16
CA ALA A 39 -47.48 26.21 -0.43
C ALA A 39 -49.00 26.13 -0.67
N ASP A 40 -49.77 27.12 -0.20
CA ASP A 40 -51.24 27.08 -0.23
C ASP A 40 -51.81 27.15 -1.67
N ASP A 41 -51.03 27.71 -2.60
CA ASP A 41 -51.32 27.82 -4.03
C ASP A 41 -50.84 26.60 -4.85
N THR A 42 -50.42 25.52 -4.18
CA THR A 42 -49.97 24.29 -4.85
C THR A 42 -51.08 23.72 -5.74
N PRO A 43 -50.81 23.46 -7.04
CA PRO A 43 -51.79 22.87 -7.95
C PRO A 43 -52.32 21.52 -7.49
N LYS A 44 -53.51 21.18 -7.96
CA LYS A 44 -54.09 19.84 -7.79
C LYS A 44 -54.53 19.30 -9.14
N GLU A 45 -54.22 18.03 -9.39
CA GLU A 45 -54.55 17.35 -10.65
C GLU A 45 -55.49 16.18 -10.37
N LYS A 46 -56.50 16.00 -11.22
CA LYS A 46 -57.32 14.79 -11.20
C LYS A 46 -56.61 13.69 -11.97
N VAL A 47 -56.35 12.58 -11.30
CA VAL A 47 -55.66 11.42 -11.87
C VAL A 47 -56.62 10.24 -11.89
N LYS A 48 -56.70 9.57 -13.05
CA LYS A 48 -57.46 8.33 -13.21
C LYS A 48 -56.54 7.13 -13.13
N TRP A 49 -56.90 6.16 -12.30
CA TRP A 49 -56.21 4.87 -12.19
C TRP A 49 -57.25 3.75 -12.27
N GLY A 50 -57.32 3.10 -13.43
CA GLY A 50 -58.44 2.25 -13.80
C GLY A 50 -59.74 3.05 -13.88
N GLU A 51 -60.80 2.57 -13.22
CA GLU A 51 -62.10 3.24 -13.14
C GLU A 51 -62.17 4.31 -12.04
N ARG A 52 -61.13 4.45 -11.21
CA ARG A 52 -61.14 5.37 -10.07
C ARG A 52 -60.49 6.70 -10.45
N GLU A 53 -61.10 7.80 -10.02
CA GLU A 53 -60.55 9.15 -10.14
C GLU A 53 -60.23 9.69 -8.75
N PHE A 54 -59.04 10.28 -8.60
CA PHE A 54 -58.60 10.89 -7.35
C PHE A 54 -57.95 12.25 -7.63
N GLU A 55 -58.07 13.17 -6.68
CA GLU A 55 -57.35 14.44 -6.70
C GLU A 55 -55.98 14.26 -6.04
N MET A 56 -54.91 14.56 -6.76
CA MET A 56 -53.54 14.53 -6.27
C MET A 56 -52.97 15.94 -6.17
N VAL A 57 -52.37 16.25 -5.03
CA VAL A 57 -51.68 17.53 -4.79
C VAL A 57 -50.31 17.55 -5.49
N GLY A 58 -49.91 18.70 -6.00
CA GLY A 58 -48.66 18.93 -6.73
C GLY A 58 -48.83 18.84 -8.25
N VAL A 59 -47.70 18.98 -8.95
CA VAL A 59 -47.58 18.84 -10.41
C VAL A 59 -46.96 17.48 -10.75
N ASN A 60 -47.38 16.87 -11.85
CA ASN A 60 -46.71 15.67 -12.37
C ASN A 60 -45.47 16.10 -13.18
N CYS A 61 -44.32 16.20 -12.50
CA CYS A 61 -43.07 16.63 -13.13
C CYS A 61 -42.48 15.59 -14.12
N LEU A 62 -42.96 14.34 -14.12
CA LEU A 62 -42.59 13.30 -15.10
C LEU A 62 -43.59 13.14 -16.25
N LYS A 63 -44.55 14.06 -16.38
CA LYS A 63 -45.53 14.02 -17.46
C LYS A 63 -44.83 13.97 -18.83
N ASP A 64 -45.28 13.04 -19.68
CA ASP A 64 -44.75 12.79 -21.02
C ASP A 64 -43.28 12.34 -21.08
N LEU A 65 -42.68 11.97 -19.95
CA LEU A 65 -41.34 11.38 -19.87
C LEU A 65 -41.40 9.84 -19.79
N PRO A 66 -40.35 9.11 -20.20
CA PRO A 66 -40.22 7.69 -19.90
C PRO A 66 -40.27 7.49 -18.38
N SER A 67 -41.25 6.74 -17.88
CA SER A 67 -41.52 6.69 -16.43
C SER A 67 -42.08 5.34 -15.96
N ARG A 68 -41.85 4.27 -16.72
CA ARG A 68 -42.30 2.92 -16.35
C ARG A 68 -41.68 2.51 -15.01
N GLN A 69 -42.51 2.38 -13.97
CA GLN A 69 -42.09 2.10 -12.59
C GLN A 69 -41.03 3.10 -12.09
N ALA A 70 -41.16 4.38 -12.44
CA ALA A 70 -40.26 5.41 -11.93
C ALA A 70 -40.45 5.65 -10.42
N GLU A 71 -39.34 5.78 -9.72
CA GLU A 71 -39.23 6.14 -8.30
C GLU A 71 -38.04 7.09 -8.09
N GLY A 72 -37.57 7.30 -6.85
CA GLY A 72 -36.29 7.98 -6.60
C GLY A 72 -36.05 9.34 -7.28
N PRO A 73 -37.03 10.27 -7.38
CA PRO A 73 -36.81 11.54 -8.07
C PRO A 73 -35.79 12.36 -7.31
N PHE A 74 -34.75 12.81 -7.99
CA PHE A 74 -33.73 13.68 -7.44
C PHE A 74 -33.60 14.92 -8.32
N ALA A 75 -33.87 16.08 -7.71
CA ALA A 75 -33.84 17.37 -8.37
C ALA A 75 -32.63 18.20 -7.92
N PHE A 76 -31.95 18.82 -8.87
CA PHE A 76 -30.86 19.76 -8.59
C PHE A 76 -30.82 20.86 -9.64
N GLU A 77 -30.11 21.94 -9.32
CA GLU A 77 -29.90 23.06 -10.23
C GLU A 77 -28.45 23.13 -10.67
N TYR A 78 -28.22 23.37 -11.97
CA TYR A 78 -26.90 23.66 -12.51
C TYR A 78 -26.98 24.64 -13.68
N ASN A 79 -26.20 25.72 -13.60
CA ASN A 79 -26.05 26.73 -14.65
C ASN A 79 -27.41 27.27 -15.18
N GLY A 80 -28.33 27.59 -14.27
CA GLY A 80 -29.65 28.13 -14.60
C GLY A 80 -30.59 27.13 -15.30
N ASN A 81 -30.33 25.83 -15.15
CA ASN A 81 -31.24 24.75 -15.53
C ASN A 81 -31.62 23.93 -14.30
N TYR A 82 -32.87 23.50 -14.25
CA TYR A 82 -33.37 22.53 -13.28
C TYR A 82 -33.31 21.14 -13.90
N TYR A 83 -32.68 20.21 -13.19
CA TYR A 83 -32.57 18.82 -13.59
C TYR A 83 -33.50 18.00 -12.72
N LEU A 84 -34.31 17.16 -13.36
CA LEU A 84 -35.04 16.10 -12.69
C LEU A 84 -34.47 14.77 -13.15
N THR A 85 -33.86 14.05 -12.23
CA THR A 85 -33.20 12.77 -12.46
C THR A 85 -33.95 11.68 -11.72
N TYR A 86 -34.09 10.50 -12.32
CA TYR A 86 -34.94 9.46 -11.77
C TYR A 86 -34.65 8.09 -12.42
N PRO A 87 -34.67 6.99 -11.65
CA PRO A 87 -34.69 5.65 -12.21
C PRO A 87 -35.99 5.35 -12.96
N TYR A 88 -35.92 4.55 -14.02
CA TYR A 88 -37.10 3.94 -14.65
C TYR A 88 -36.74 2.62 -15.34
N VAL A 89 -37.73 1.74 -15.53
CA VAL A 89 -37.50 0.43 -16.14
C VAL A 89 -37.51 0.53 -17.66
N ARG A 90 -36.36 0.40 -18.32
CA ARG A 90 -36.26 0.40 -19.80
C ARG A 90 -36.33 -0.99 -20.43
N ARG A 91 -35.91 -2.04 -19.70
CA ARG A 91 -35.94 -3.44 -20.15
C ARG A 91 -36.42 -4.35 -19.02
N ASN A 92 -35.49 -5.11 -18.43
CA ASN A 92 -35.74 -6.01 -17.31
C ASN A 92 -35.22 -5.44 -15.98
N THR A 93 -34.55 -4.30 -16.00
CA THR A 93 -34.03 -3.58 -14.83
C THR A 93 -34.11 -2.07 -15.05
N GLU A 94 -33.72 -1.30 -14.04
CA GLU A 94 -33.73 0.16 -14.09
C GLU A 94 -32.50 0.75 -14.77
N VAL A 95 -32.73 1.89 -15.43
CA VAL A 95 -31.72 2.85 -15.89
C VAL A 95 -31.90 4.15 -15.12
N LEU A 96 -30.86 4.99 -15.05
CA LEU A 96 -30.98 6.34 -14.50
C LEU A 96 -31.17 7.35 -15.63
N GLY A 97 -32.37 7.90 -15.76
CA GLY A 97 -32.72 8.92 -16.74
C GLY A 97 -32.68 10.34 -16.18
N TYR A 98 -32.69 11.32 -17.07
CA TYR A 98 -32.86 12.72 -16.67
C TYR A 98 -33.57 13.58 -17.70
N ALA A 99 -34.17 14.64 -17.19
CA ALA A 99 -34.82 15.69 -17.95
C ALA A 99 -34.43 17.07 -17.42
N MET A 100 -34.52 18.08 -18.27
CA MET A 100 -34.14 19.47 -17.96
C MET A 100 -35.33 20.42 -18.13
N SER A 101 -35.40 21.46 -17.32
CA SER A 101 -36.36 22.55 -17.44
C SER A 101 -35.74 23.89 -17.07
N LYS A 102 -36.40 24.98 -17.47
CA LYS A 102 -36.14 26.34 -16.98
C LYS A 102 -36.94 26.69 -15.73
N ASN A 103 -37.88 25.84 -15.32
CA ASN A 103 -38.69 26.03 -14.12
C ASN A 103 -38.54 24.83 -13.17
N PRO A 104 -38.53 25.04 -11.84
CA PRO A 104 -38.34 23.97 -10.87
C PRO A 104 -39.51 22.98 -10.81
N MET A 105 -40.68 23.32 -11.35
CA MET A 105 -41.84 22.42 -11.42
C MET A 105 -42.18 22.00 -12.86
N GLY A 106 -41.25 22.19 -13.80
CA GLY A 106 -41.42 21.81 -15.21
C GLY A 106 -42.20 22.83 -16.07
N PRO A 107 -42.64 22.43 -17.28
CA PRO A 107 -42.49 21.10 -17.88
C PRO A 107 -41.01 20.74 -18.13
N TYR A 108 -40.69 19.46 -18.01
CA TYR A 108 -39.35 18.92 -18.22
C TYR A 108 -39.22 18.31 -19.62
N GLU A 109 -38.05 18.45 -20.24
CA GLU A 109 -37.70 17.83 -21.52
C GLU A 109 -36.67 16.72 -21.29
N TYR A 110 -36.95 15.49 -21.74
CA TYR A 110 -36.06 14.34 -21.58
C TYR A 110 -34.73 14.54 -22.33
N LYS A 111 -33.60 14.27 -21.67
CA LYS A 111 -32.24 14.48 -22.24
C LYS A 111 -31.39 13.22 -22.33
N GLY A 112 -31.91 12.07 -21.91
CA GLY A 112 -31.25 10.78 -22.05
C GLY A 112 -30.89 10.15 -20.71
N LEU A 113 -29.86 9.31 -20.72
CA LEU A 113 -29.41 8.56 -19.56
C LEU A 113 -28.21 9.22 -18.90
N ILE A 114 -28.19 9.13 -17.57
CA ILE A 114 -27.00 9.30 -16.75
C ILE A 114 -26.29 7.96 -16.58
N MET A 115 -27.03 6.85 -16.45
CA MET A 115 -26.46 5.51 -16.29
C MET A 115 -27.36 4.48 -16.96
N ALA A 116 -26.77 3.59 -17.76
CA ALA A 116 -27.46 2.43 -18.32
C ALA A 116 -27.77 1.35 -17.26
N GLU A 117 -28.39 0.25 -17.69
CA GLU A 117 -28.73 -0.87 -16.82
C GLU A 117 -27.48 -1.47 -16.15
N HIS A 118 -27.60 -1.91 -14.89
CA HIS A 118 -26.53 -2.67 -14.23
C HIS A 118 -26.25 -3.97 -14.99
N ALA A 119 -24.97 -4.26 -15.24
CA ALA A 119 -24.55 -5.40 -16.05
C ALA A 119 -24.89 -6.77 -15.44
N ASP A 120 -24.99 -6.85 -14.11
CA ASP A 120 -25.29 -8.05 -13.33
C ASP A 120 -26.77 -8.15 -12.92
N SER A 121 -27.62 -7.28 -13.48
CA SER A 121 -29.07 -7.25 -13.23
C SER A 121 -29.49 -6.93 -11.79
N CYS A 122 -28.66 -6.21 -11.02
CA CYS A 122 -29.15 -5.53 -9.81
C CYS A 122 -30.41 -4.71 -10.17
N TRP A 123 -31.53 -5.02 -9.50
CA TRP A 123 -32.86 -4.63 -9.97
C TRP A 123 -33.09 -3.11 -9.96
N THR A 124 -33.14 -2.52 -8.76
CA THR A 124 -33.39 -1.09 -8.58
C THR A 124 -32.10 -0.28 -8.71
N ASN A 125 -32.22 0.98 -9.09
CA ASN A 125 -31.20 2.01 -8.97
C ASN A 125 -31.76 3.18 -8.14
N HIS A 126 -30.99 3.71 -7.19
CA HIS A 126 -31.37 4.87 -6.39
C HIS A 126 -30.12 5.73 -6.23
N HIS A 127 -30.26 7.04 -6.39
CA HIS A 127 -29.12 7.92 -6.56
C HIS A 127 -29.29 9.29 -5.89
N SER A 128 -28.17 10.00 -5.80
CA SER A 128 -28.13 11.43 -5.52
C SER A 128 -26.96 12.07 -6.26
N ILE A 129 -27.11 13.35 -6.60
CA ILE A 129 -26.10 14.10 -7.34
C ILE A 129 -25.75 15.36 -6.56
N ILE A 130 -24.48 15.52 -6.21
CA ILE A 130 -24.01 16.68 -5.45
C ILE A 130 -22.73 17.24 -6.03
N GLN A 131 -22.53 18.54 -5.83
CA GLN A 131 -21.23 19.17 -6.04
C GLN A 131 -20.45 19.19 -4.73
N PHE A 132 -19.23 18.68 -4.75
CA PHE A 132 -18.31 18.72 -3.62
C PHE A 132 -16.94 19.18 -4.08
N LYS A 133 -16.40 20.23 -3.44
CA LYS A 133 -15.09 20.83 -3.76
C LYS A 133 -14.89 21.11 -5.26
N GLY A 134 -15.93 21.61 -5.93
CA GLY A 134 -15.89 21.98 -7.35
C GLY A 134 -16.10 20.82 -8.34
N GLN A 135 -16.22 19.57 -7.89
CA GLN A 135 -16.51 18.41 -8.73
C GLN A 135 -17.92 17.88 -8.45
N TRP A 136 -18.64 17.51 -9.50
CA TRP A 136 -19.94 16.83 -9.38
C TRP A 136 -19.77 15.33 -9.24
N TYR A 137 -20.60 14.71 -8.41
CA TYR A 137 -20.57 13.28 -8.13
C TYR A 137 -21.95 12.67 -8.21
N LEU A 138 -22.01 11.47 -8.78
CA LEU A 138 -23.18 10.60 -8.75
C LEU A 138 -22.97 9.56 -7.66
N PHE A 139 -23.76 9.61 -6.61
CA PHE A 139 -23.90 8.51 -5.65
C PHE A 139 -25.03 7.62 -6.13
N TYR A 140 -24.85 6.31 -6.03
CA TYR A 140 -25.86 5.31 -6.36
C TYR A 140 -25.64 4.06 -5.53
N HIS A 141 -26.50 3.06 -5.64
CA HIS A 141 -26.32 1.80 -4.92
C HIS A 141 -25.97 0.62 -5.83
N HIS A 142 -25.50 -0.47 -5.23
CA HIS A 142 -25.27 -1.75 -5.89
C HIS A 142 -25.26 -2.90 -4.86
N ASN A 143 -25.44 -4.15 -5.27
CA ASN A 143 -25.46 -5.32 -4.37
C ASN A 143 -24.12 -6.09 -4.31
N ASP A 144 -22.98 -5.43 -4.55
CA ASP A 144 -21.65 -6.09 -4.64
C ASP A 144 -21.32 -6.98 -3.44
N TYR A 145 -21.58 -6.48 -2.23
CA TYR A 145 -21.32 -7.21 -0.99
C TYR A 145 -22.37 -8.27 -0.68
N SER A 146 -23.50 -8.28 -1.39
CA SER A 146 -24.61 -9.23 -1.24
C SER A 146 -25.03 -9.77 -2.61
N PRO A 147 -24.14 -10.48 -3.33
CA PRO A 147 -24.35 -10.84 -4.74
C PRO A 147 -25.58 -11.75 -4.96
N ASN A 148 -26.08 -12.41 -3.90
CA ASN A 148 -27.26 -13.27 -3.94
C ASN A 148 -28.53 -12.60 -3.38
N ASP A 149 -28.49 -11.30 -3.05
CA ASP A 149 -29.59 -10.55 -2.47
C ASP A 149 -29.55 -9.09 -2.93
N ASP A 150 -30.34 -8.78 -3.96
CA ASP A 150 -30.44 -7.46 -4.59
C ASP A 150 -31.14 -6.41 -3.70
N LYS A 151 -31.66 -6.78 -2.53
CA LYS A 151 -32.29 -5.86 -1.58
C LYS A 151 -31.29 -5.31 -0.56
N ARG A 152 -30.21 -6.05 -0.30
CA ARG A 152 -29.07 -5.59 0.51
C ARG A 152 -28.04 -4.88 -0.38
N ARG A 153 -28.17 -3.56 -0.45
CA ARG A 153 -27.36 -2.71 -1.34
C ARG A 153 -26.37 -1.87 -0.55
N SER A 154 -25.26 -1.54 -1.20
CA SER A 154 -24.15 -0.72 -0.71
C SER A 154 -23.98 0.51 -1.61
N VAL A 155 -23.39 1.57 -1.08
CA VAL A 155 -23.18 2.83 -1.81
C VAL A 155 -21.99 2.72 -2.75
N ARG A 156 -22.14 3.30 -3.95
CA ARG A 156 -21.10 3.59 -4.93
C ARG A 156 -21.10 5.08 -5.27
N ILE A 157 -19.98 5.54 -5.84
CA ILE A 157 -19.79 6.94 -6.22
C ILE A 157 -18.97 7.03 -7.51
N GLU A 158 -19.37 7.90 -8.42
CA GLU A 158 -18.64 8.24 -9.65
C GLU A 158 -18.54 9.74 -9.85
N LYS A 159 -17.51 10.18 -10.59
CA LYS A 159 -17.45 11.58 -11.05
C LYS A 159 -18.49 11.79 -12.15
N LEU A 160 -19.24 12.89 -12.06
CA LEU A 160 -20.21 13.32 -13.05
C LEU A 160 -19.69 14.58 -13.76
N TYR A 161 -19.91 14.67 -15.07
CA TYR A 161 -19.51 15.80 -15.88
C TYR A 161 -20.65 16.27 -16.77
N PHE A 162 -20.64 17.55 -17.10
CA PHE A 162 -21.58 18.16 -18.02
C PHE A 162 -20.91 18.44 -19.37
N ASN A 163 -21.70 18.37 -20.44
CA ASN A 163 -21.36 18.91 -21.75
C ASN A 163 -21.52 20.44 -21.76
N PRO A 164 -20.95 21.14 -22.77
CA PRO A 164 -21.06 22.59 -22.86
C PRO A 164 -22.50 23.12 -22.93
N ASP A 165 -23.45 22.34 -23.46
CA ASP A 165 -24.87 22.68 -23.53
C ASP A 165 -25.64 22.41 -22.22
N GLY A 166 -24.95 21.93 -21.18
CA GLY A 166 -25.52 21.57 -19.88
C GLY A 166 -26.05 20.14 -19.81
N THR A 167 -26.06 19.35 -20.88
CA THR A 167 -26.43 17.94 -20.78
C THR A 167 -25.41 17.14 -19.96
N ILE A 168 -25.85 16.05 -19.32
CA ILE A 168 -24.98 15.19 -18.52
C ILE A 168 -24.26 14.21 -19.45
N LYS A 169 -22.95 14.01 -19.24
CA LYS A 169 -22.21 12.91 -19.85
C LYS A 169 -22.57 11.61 -19.13
N GLU A 170 -22.95 10.59 -19.90
CA GLU A 170 -23.27 9.28 -19.34
C GLU A 170 -22.10 8.76 -18.49
N VAL A 171 -22.43 8.27 -17.30
CA VAL A 171 -21.51 7.77 -16.28
C VAL A 171 -21.39 6.26 -16.43
N THR A 172 -20.16 5.78 -16.59
CA THR A 172 -19.84 4.36 -16.57
C THR A 172 -19.47 3.93 -15.15
N PRO A 173 -20.22 3.01 -14.52
CA PRO A 173 -19.88 2.43 -13.21
C PRO A 173 -18.47 1.81 -13.18
N THR A 174 -17.71 2.06 -12.12
CA THR A 174 -16.42 1.43 -11.88
C THR A 174 -16.38 0.77 -10.49
N MET A 175 -15.43 -0.16 -10.30
CA MET A 175 -15.09 -0.67 -8.97
C MET A 175 -14.16 0.30 -8.20
N ARG A 176 -13.52 1.24 -8.91
CA ARG A 176 -12.56 2.22 -8.36
C ARG A 176 -13.21 3.30 -7.52
N GLY A 177 -14.35 3.79 -7.98
CA GLY A 177 -14.96 5.02 -7.50
C GLY A 177 -14.02 6.23 -7.69
N VAL A 178 -14.00 7.12 -6.69
CA VAL A 178 -13.34 8.43 -6.82
C VAL A 178 -12.25 8.67 -5.77
N GLY A 179 -11.49 9.75 -5.96
CA GLY A 179 -10.56 10.29 -4.97
C GLY A 179 -9.11 9.90 -5.21
N ILE A 180 -8.22 10.69 -4.60
CA ILE A 180 -6.78 10.44 -4.59
C ILE A 180 -6.48 9.55 -3.38
N ASN A 181 -5.75 8.46 -3.58
CA ASN A 181 -5.37 7.54 -2.51
C ASN A 181 -3.94 7.83 -2.05
N PRO A 182 -3.70 8.10 -0.77
CA PRO A 182 -2.33 8.18 -0.26
C PRO A 182 -1.60 6.86 -0.47
N ALA A 183 -0.37 6.88 -0.99
CA ALA A 183 0.44 5.68 -1.19
C ALA A 183 0.67 4.89 0.11
N LEU A 184 0.66 5.58 1.26
CA LEU A 184 0.81 4.97 2.58
C LEU A 184 -0.46 4.28 3.10
N SER A 185 -1.56 4.32 2.35
CA SER A 185 -2.79 3.56 2.64
C SER A 185 -2.82 2.23 1.89
N VAL A 186 -3.75 1.35 2.23
CA VAL A 186 -3.98 0.12 1.48
C VAL A 186 -4.59 0.45 0.12
N ILE A 187 -3.89 0.05 -0.95
CA ILE A 187 -4.37 0.19 -2.32
C ILE A 187 -4.97 -1.14 -2.77
N ASN A 188 -6.30 -1.22 -2.78
CA ASN A 188 -7.06 -2.37 -3.25
C ASN A 188 -7.06 -2.39 -4.78
N VAL A 189 -6.20 -3.23 -5.37
CA VAL A 189 -5.88 -3.19 -6.81
C VAL A 189 -6.92 -3.86 -7.69
N ASP A 190 -7.84 -4.64 -7.10
CA ASP A 190 -9.07 -5.12 -7.74
C ASP A 190 -9.95 -3.97 -8.25
N ARG A 191 -9.83 -2.80 -7.62
CA ARG A 191 -10.56 -1.59 -7.97
C ARG A 191 -9.84 -0.79 -9.06
N TYR A 192 -9.33 -1.46 -10.09
CA TYR A 192 -8.54 -0.84 -11.15
C TYR A 192 -9.40 0.01 -12.10
N ASN A 193 -8.77 0.98 -12.76
CA ASN A 193 -9.38 1.82 -13.79
C ASN A 193 -9.25 1.19 -15.18
N GLU A 194 -8.14 0.50 -15.45
CA GLU A 194 -7.86 -0.15 -16.73
C GLU A 194 -7.17 -1.49 -16.47
N ALA A 195 -7.40 -2.47 -17.34
CA ALA A 195 -6.74 -3.77 -17.26
C ALA A 195 -6.59 -4.42 -18.63
N SER A 196 -5.69 -5.39 -18.74
CA SER A 196 -5.65 -6.29 -19.89
C SER A 196 -6.89 -7.20 -19.93
N LYS A 197 -7.27 -7.67 -21.13
CA LYS A 197 -8.52 -8.40 -21.36
C LYS A 197 -8.66 -9.71 -20.58
N ASP A 198 -7.54 -10.29 -20.15
CA ASP A 198 -7.46 -11.56 -19.45
C ASP A 198 -7.59 -11.43 -17.92
N VAL A 199 -7.58 -10.20 -17.38
CA VAL A 199 -7.73 -9.97 -15.95
C VAL A 199 -9.13 -10.36 -15.49
N THR A 200 -9.21 -11.07 -14.37
CA THR A 200 -10.47 -11.43 -13.71
C THR A 200 -10.57 -10.76 -12.34
N THR A 201 -11.77 -10.59 -11.82
CA THR A 201 -12.01 -10.23 -10.42
C THR A 201 -12.68 -11.37 -9.67
N GLY A 202 -12.42 -11.50 -8.37
CA GLY A 202 -13.07 -12.50 -7.51
C GLY A 202 -12.99 -12.10 -6.05
N PHE A 203 -13.83 -12.68 -5.18
CA PHE A 203 -13.78 -12.40 -3.75
C PHE A 203 -12.53 -13.01 -3.11
N VAL A 204 -11.89 -12.28 -2.20
CA VAL A 204 -10.80 -12.80 -1.37
C VAL A 204 -11.30 -13.98 -0.52
N ASP A 205 -12.54 -13.87 -0.02
CA ASP A 205 -13.26 -14.88 0.76
C ASP A 205 -14.73 -14.87 0.34
N THR A 206 -15.21 -15.99 -0.21
CA THR A 206 -16.62 -16.10 -0.66
C THR A 206 -17.60 -16.30 0.49
N ALA A 207 -17.13 -16.69 1.68
CA ALA A 207 -17.96 -16.78 2.88
C ALA A 207 -18.10 -15.43 3.60
N ASP A 208 -17.15 -14.52 3.37
CA ASP A 208 -17.13 -13.17 3.93
C ASP A 208 -16.73 -12.14 2.86
N THR A 209 -17.71 -11.73 2.06
CA THR A 209 -17.54 -10.78 0.94
C THR A 209 -17.04 -9.41 1.39
N PHE A 210 -17.17 -9.06 2.67
CA PHE A 210 -16.67 -7.80 3.21
C PHE A 210 -15.14 -7.74 3.29
N LYS A 211 -14.45 -8.87 3.18
CA LYS A 211 -12.99 -8.91 3.04
C LYS A 211 -12.49 -8.39 1.69
N GLY A 212 -13.38 -8.16 0.72
CA GLY A 212 -13.06 -7.53 -0.54
C GLY A 212 -12.76 -8.51 -1.68
N TRP A 213 -12.12 -7.99 -2.72
CA TRP A 213 -11.86 -8.69 -3.98
C TRP A 213 -10.37 -8.71 -4.31
N TYR A 214 -10.00 -9.57 -5.24
CA TYR A 214 -8.69 -9.60 -5.85
C TYR A 214 -8.78 -9.40 -7.36
N ALA A 215 -7.71 -8.91 -7.96
CA ALA A 215 -7.47 -8.99 -9.40
C ALA A 215 -6.60 -10.21 -9.72
N GLY A 216 -7.05 -11.03 -10.68
CA GLY A 216 -6.31 -12.19 -11.18
C GLY A 216 -5.60 -11.86 -12.48
N LEU A 217 -4.28 -11.68 -12.44
CA LEU A 217 -3.42 -11.48 -13.60
C LEU A 217 -2.97 -12.85 -14.11
N LYS A 218 -3.53 -13.31 -15.25
CA LYS A 218 -3.51 -14.73 -15.59
C LYS A 218 -2.22 -15.22 -16.26
N GLN A 219 -1.42 -14.32 -16.82
CA GLN A 219 -0.27 -14.68 -17.62
C GLN A 219 0.77 -13.57 -17.69
N LYS A 220 1.93 -13.88 -18.26
CA LYS A 220 2.94 -12.86 -18.54
C LYS A 220 2.36 -11.76 -19.43
N GLY A 221 2.54 -10.51 -19.03
CA GLY A 221 2.04 -9.33 -19.72
C GLY A 221 0.64 -8.89 -19.29
N SER A 222 -0.07 -9.66 -18.45
CA SER A 222 -1.29 -9.18 -17.79
C SER A 222 -0.98 -7.95 -16.97
N TYR A 223 -1.89 -6.97 -16.97
CA TYR A 223 -1.72 -5.77 -16.16
C TYR A 223 -3.04 -5.20 -15.65
N VAL A 224 -2.95 -4.47 -14.54
CA VAL A 224 -3.99 -3.55 -14.05
C VAL A 224 -3.38 -2.17 -13.83
N ILE A 225 -4.17 -1.11 -14.01
CA ILE A 225 -3.80 0.28 -13.74
C ILE A 225 -4.76 0.85 -12.70
N TYR A 226 -4.21 1.29 -11.57
CA TYR A 226 -4.90 1.99 -10.51
C TYR A 226 -4.47 3.45 -10.50
N LYS A 227 -5.42 4.37 -10.71
CA LYS A 227 -5.12 5.80 -10.87
C LYS A 227 -5.11 6.59 -9.56
N ASP A 228 -4.47 7.75 -9.63
CA ASP A 228 -4.50 8.80 -8.61
C ASP A 228 -3.93 8.37 -7.24
N VAL A 229 -2.68 7.89 -7.20
CA VAL A 229 -1.95 7.53 -5.97
C VAL A 229 -0.95 8.61 -5.58
N ASP A 230 -1.09 9.19 -4.38
CA ASP A 230 -0.25 10.27 -3.88
C ASP A 230 0.96 9.77 -3.09
N PHE A 231 2.15 9.99 -3.64
CA PHE A 231 3.44 9.64 -3.02
C PHE A 231 4.05 10.77 -2.19
N SER A 232 3.39 11.92 -2.03
CA SER A 232 3.97 13.10 -1.36
C SER A 232 4.40 12.86 0.09
N ALA A 233 3.78 11.90 0.78
CA ALA A 233 4.13 11.50 2.15
C ALA A 233 5.19 10.37 2.23
N VAL A 234 5.60 9.81 1.10
CA VAL A 234 6.57 8.71 1.03
C VAL A 234 7.99 9.29 1.06
N GLN A 235 8.83 8.80 1.96
CA GLN A 235 10.16 9.37 2.21
C GLN A 235 11.18 8.34 2.72
N GLY A 236 12.45 8.73 2.72
CA GLY A 236 13.56 7.92 3.22
C GLY A 236 13.86 6.71 2.32
N ARG A 237 13.92 5.51 2.91
CA ARG A 237 14.17 4.24 2.20
C ARG A 237 12.91 3.35 2.24
N PRO A 238 11.82 3.75 1.58
CA PRO A 238 10.54 3.06 1.66
C PRO A 238 10.57 1.68 1.00
N TYR A 239 9.56 0.89 1.31
CA TYR A 239 9.35 -0.43 0.71
C TYR A 239 7.87 -0.63 0.43
N ALA A 240 7.56 -1.54 -0.49
CA ALA A 240 6.22 -1.94 -0.82
C ALA A 240 5.93 -3.33 -0.25
N ILE A 241 4.67 -3.56 0.12
CA ILE A 241 4.10 -4.85 0.48
C ILE A 241 3.00 -5.15 -0.53
N ALA A 242 2.89 -6.40 -0.95
CA ALA A 242 1.77 -6.85 -1.77
C ALA A 242 1.20 -8.15 -1.19
N THR A 243 -0.12 -8.24 -1.13
CA THR A 243 -0.83 -9.46 -0.73
C THR A 243 -1.23 -10.21 -1.99
N VAL A 244 -0.58 -11.36 -2.22
CA VAL A 244 -0.68 -12.13 -3.47
C VAL A 244 -0.94 -13.60 -3.22
N ARG A 245 -1.55 -14.28 -4.18
CA ARG A 245 -1.71 -15.74 -4.21
C ARG A 245 -1.26 -16.27 -5.56
N ALA A 246 -0.38 -17.25 -5.56
CA ALA A 246 0.14 -17.86 -6.79
C ALA A 246 0.20 -19.39 -6.65
N ASN A 247 0.12 -20.11 -7.78
CA ASN A 247 0.26 -21.57 -7.82
C ASN A 247 1.67 -22.05 -8.19
N LYS A 248 2.52 -21.11 -8.64
CA LYS A 248 3.91 -21.34 -9.01
C LYS A 248 4.76 -20.16 -8.57
N ASN A 249 6.06 -20.37 -8.46
CA ASN A 249 7.00 -19.27 -8.26
C ASN A 249 6.88 -18.29 -9.42
N THR A 250 6.72 -17.00 -9.13
CA THR A 250 6.50 -15.98 -10.16
C THR A 250 7.15 -14.65 -9.78
N LYS A 251 7.09 -13.69 -10.69
CA LYS A 251 7.57 -12.32 -10.53
C LYS A 251 6.57 -11.34 -11.13
N PHE A 252 6.49 -10.18 -10.50
CA PHE A 252 5.70 -9.06 -11.00
C PHE A 252 6.34 -7.74 -10.61
N THR A 253 5.92 -6.68 -11.29
CA THR A 253 6.40 -5.32 -11.05
C THR A 253 5.25 -4.39 -10.79
N VAL A 254 5.51 -3.40 -9.93
CA VAL A 254 4.68 -2.21 -9.80
C VAL A 254 5.42 -1.08 -10.52
N ARG A 255 4.75 -0.46 -11.49
CA ARG A 255 5.31 0.53 -12.43
C ARG A 255 4.53 1.84 -12.34
N GLU A 256 5.19 2.93 -12.68
CA GLU A 256 4.57 4.24 -12.75
C GLU A 256 3.77 4.41 -14.05
N LYS A 257 2.52 4.85 -13.97
CA LYS A 257 1.60 5.16 -15.09
C LYS A 257 1.09 3.96 -15.88
N ASN A 258 1.95 3.14 -16.45
CA ASN A 258 1.56 2.06 -17.37
C ASN A 258 2.59 0.93 -17.44
N ALA A 259 2.30 -0.11 -18.22
CA ALA A 259 3.14 -1.32 -18.34
C ALA A 259 4.55 -1.06 -18.89
N LYS A 260 4.77 0.05 -19.60
CA LYS A 260 6.11 0.49 -20.08
C LYS A 260 6.78 1.50 -19.13
N GLY A 261 6.09 1.86 -18.06
CA GLY A 261 6.55 2.81 -17.06
C GLY A 261 7.77 2.33 -16.28
N LYS A 262 8.41 3.29 -15.61
CA LYS A 262 9.56 3.02 -14.77
C LYS A 262 9.14 2.17 -13.57
N VAL A 263 9.89 1.10 -13.31
CA VAL A 263 9.62 0.14 -12.23
C VAL A 263 9.84 0.79 -10.87
N ILE A 264 8.76 0.92 -10.10
CA ILE A 264 8.75 1.41 -8.72
C ILE A 264 9.27 0.32 -7.77
N ALA A 265 8.72 -0.90 -7.89
CA ALA A 265 9.10 -2.06 -7.10
C ALA A 265 9.03 -3.35 -7.92
N GLU A 266 9.89 -4.31 -7.61
CA GLU A 266 9.96 -5.62 -8.25
C GLU A 266 9.81 -6.70 -7.20
N PHE A 267 8.82 -7.56 -7.37
CA PHE A 267 8.46 -8.60 -6.42
C PHE A 267 8.81 -9.97 -6.98
N THR A 268 9.39 -10.80 -6.10
CA THR A 268 9.51 -12.24 -6.33
C THR A 268 8.56 -12.96 -5.38
N VAL A 269 7.75 -13.85 -5.93
CA VAL A 269 6.81 -14.68 -5.17
C VAL A 269 7.33 -16.11 -5.20
N THR A 270 7.72 -16.62 -4.04
CA THR A 270 8.19 -17.99 -3.88
C THR A 270 7.16 -18.77 -3.07
N VAL A 271 6.41 -19.65 -3.75
CA VAL A 271 5.42 -20.53 -3.14
C VAL A 271 5.95 -21.95 -2.94
N VAL A 272 6.89 -22.40 -3.77
CA VAL A 272 7.57 -23.68 -3.62
C VAL A 272 9.07 -23.44 -3.42
N THR A 273 9.63 -23.97 -2.34
CA THR A 273 11.09 -23.97 -2.11
C THR A 273 11.72 -25.29 -2.52
N GLU A 274 12.95 -25.24 -3.03
CA GLU A 274 13.74 -26.44 -3.32
C GLU A 274 14.54 -26.88 -2.08
N GLY A 275 15.15 -28.07 -2.15
CA GLY A 275 16.02 -28.62 -1.11
C GLY A 275 15.33 -29.55 -0.09
N GLN A 276 16.13 -30.03 0.87
CA GLN A 276 15.75 -31.06 1.85
C GLN A 276 14.51 -30.71 2.70
N PHE A 277 14.20 -29.42 2.85
CA PHE A 277 13.06 -28.92 3.63
C PHE A 277 12.10 -28.10 2.76
N ARG A 278 11.71 -28.68 1.61
CA ARG A 278 10.72 -28.11 0.69
C ARG A 278 9.45 -27.69 1.44
N ARG A 279 9.02 -26.46 1.21
CA ARG A 279 7.72 -25.93 1.64
C ARG A 279 6.88 -25.62 0.42
N ASP A 280 5.57 -25.80 0.55
CA ASP A 280 4.60 -25.54 -0.51
C ASP A 280 3.46 -24.66 0.04
N TYR A 281 3.42 -23.43 -0.45
CA TYR A 281 2.43 -22.39 -0.16
C TYR A 281 1.57 -22.09 -1.39
N SER A 282 1.58 -22.96 -2.40
CA SER A 282 0.81 -22.77 -3.62
C SER A 282 -0.67 -22.61 -3.31
N GLY A 283 -1.32 -21.62 -3.93
CA GLY A 283 -2.73 -21.30 -3.71
C GLY A 283 -3.04 -20.63 -2.37
N ARG A 284 -2.04 -20.22 -1.58
CA ARG A 284 -2.25 -19.44 -0.34
C ARG A 284 -1.98 -17.96 -0.55
N TRP A 285 -2.69 -17.12 0.20
CA TRP A 285 -2.39 -15.69 0.30
C TRP A 285 -1.09 -15.49 1.08
N LEU A 286 -0.17 -14.71 0.50
CA LEU A 286 1.14 -14.38 1.04
C LEU A 286 1.34 -12.86 0.97
N ALA A 287 1.86 -12.28 2.05
CA ALA A 287 2.41 -10.93 2.02
C ALA A 287 3.88 -11.01 1.56
N VAL A 288 4.17 -10.43 0.39
CA VAL A 288 5.54 -10.30 -0.14
C VAL A 288 5.99 -8.84 -0.05
N THR A 289 7.30 -8.62 0.10
CA THR A 289 7.86 -7.27 0.25
C THR A 289 8.94 -7.01 -0.79
N ALA A 290 9.09 -5.75 -1.19
CA ALA A 290 10.14 -5.30 -2.10
C ALA A 290 10.60 -3.88 -1.75
N PRO A 291 11.89 -3.57 -1.81
CA PRO A 291 12.35 -2.18 -1.70
C PRO A 291 11.88 -1.36 -2.90
N LEU A 292 11.69 -0.05 -2.70
CA LEU A 292 11.41 0.86 -3.81
C LEU A 292 12.72 1.18 -4.55
N LYS A 293 12.70 1.05 -5.88
CA LYS A 293 13.82 1.45 -6.75
C LYS A 293 13.94 2.98 -6.84
N TYR A 294 12.83 3.69 -6.66
CA TYR A 294 12.75 5.14 -6.49
C TYR A 294 11.37 5.52 -5.93
N ILE A 295 11.22 6.76 -5.47
CA ILE A 295 9.95 7.32 -4.99
C ILE A 295 9.34 8.17 -6.12
N PRO A 296 8.15 7.84 -6.64
CA PRO A 296 7.41 8.72 -7.54
C PRO A 296 7.16 10.10 -6.93
N SER A 297 7.04 11.14 -7.76
CA SER A 297 6.77 12.49 -7.29
C SER A 297 5.28 12.82 -7.39
N GLY A 298 4.70 13.32 -6.30
CA GLY A 298 3.31 13.76 -6.25
C GLY A 298 2.32 12.63 -6.52
N VAL A 299 1.27 12.93 -7.28
CA VAL A 299 0.21 11.98 -7.65
C VAL A 299 0.56 11.29 -8.97
N THR A 300 0.52 9.96 -8.98
CA THR A 300 0.72 9.14 -10.19
C THR A 300 -0.16 7.90 -10.18
N ASP A 301 -0.31 7.26 -11.34
CA ASP A 301 -0.98 5.96 -11.44
C ASP A 301 0.01 4.81 -11.19
N LEU A 302 -0.51 3.70 -10.70
CA LEU A 302 0.22 2.45 -10.50
C LEU A 302 -0.21 1.45 -11.55
N CYS A 303 0.76 0.84 -12.23
CA CYS A 303 0.53 -0.30 -13.11
C CYS A 303 1.18 -1.55 -12.52
N ILE A 304 0.37 -2.54 -12.16
CA ILE A 304 0.86 -3.84 -11.70
C ILE A 304 0.93 -4.74 -12.92
N THR A 305 2.09 -5.33 -13.19
CA THR A 305 2.33 -6.16 -14.40
C THR A 305 2.89 -7.52 -14.01
N ALA A 306 2.29 -8.59 -14.54
CA ALA A 306 2.83 -9.94 -14.44
C ALA A 306 4.03 -10.11 -15.37
N ASP A 307 5.22 -10.38 -14.81
CA ASP A 307 6.45 -10.53 -15.58
C ASP A 307 6.77 -12.00 -15.90
N ALA A 308 6.09 -12.94 -15.23
CA ALA A 308 6.21 -14.40 -15.40
C ALA A 308 4.83 -15.09 -15.32
N ASP A 309 4.71 -16.21 -14.58
CA ASP A 309 3.43 -16.93 -14.39
C ASP A 309 2.36 -16.07 -13.73
N GLY A 310 1.08 -16.39 -13.99
CA GLY A 310 -0.06 -15.66 -13.42
C GLY A 310 -0.18 -15.77 -11.90
N PHE A 311 -0.84 -14.78 -11.30
CA PHE A 311 -1.10 -14.67 -9.87
C PHE A 311 -2.37 -13.86 -9.62
N ASP A 312 -2.93 -14.02 -8.42
CA ASP A 312 -3.97 -13.15 -7.89
C ASP A 312 -3.33 -12.13 -6.94
N ILE A 313 -3.82 -10.89 -6.95
CA ILE A 313 -3.40 -9.81 -6.07
C ILE A 313 -4.61 -9.10 -5.47
N ASP A 314 -4.58 -8.96 -4.16
CA ASP A 314 -5.60 -8.26 -3.37
C ASP A 314 -5.21 -6.77 -3.26
N ASN A 315 -4.06 -6.49 -2.65
CA ASN A 315 -3.64 -5.12 -2.36
C ASN A 315 -2.13 -4.90 -2.49
N VAL A 316 -1.78 -3.62 -2.60
CA VAL A 316 -0.42 -3.09 -2.47
C VAL A 316 -0.41 -1.99 -1.41
N GLU A 317 0.61 -1.97 -0.56
CA GLU A 317 0.86 -0.92 0.42
C GLU A 317 2.29 -0.38 0.24
N PHE A 318 2.48 0.93 0.43
CA PHE A 318 3.81 1.52 0.56
C PHE A 318 4.05 1.93 2.00
N LYS A 319 5.26 1.69 2.52
CA LYS A 319 5.63 2.03 3.89
C LYS A 319 6.94 2.77 3.95
N ASN A 320 6.95 3.85 4.73
CA ASN A 320 8.18 4.48 5.15
C ASN A 320 8.90 3.56 6.13
N ARG A 321 10.18 3.31 5.87
CA ARG A 321 11.01 2.48 6.75
C ARG A 321 11.49 3.33 7.93
N ILE A 322 11.53 2.74 9.12
CA ILE A 322 12.24 3.33 10.26
C ILE A 322 13.70 3.56 9.86
N ASN A 323 14.22 4.75 10.15
CA ASN A 323 15.60 5.08 9.83
C ASN A 323 16.57 4.44 10.86
N TYR A 324 17.11 3.27 10.51
CA TYR A 324 18.08 2.57 11.34
C TYR A 324 19.50 3.11 11.21
N TYR A 325 19.81 3.79 10.09
CA TYR A 325 21.17 4.16 9.73
C TYR A 325 21.21 5.53 9.06
N ASP A 326 22.07 6.39 9.59
CA ASP A 326 22.43 7.62 8.92
C ASP A 326 23.65 7.39 8.01
N ASN A 327 23.81 8.27 7.03
CA ASN A 327 25.04 8.32 6.23
C ASN A 327 26.17 8.82 7.13
N ALA A 328 27.26 8.06 7.25
CA ALA A 328 28.43 8.39 8.05
C ALA A 328 29.26 9.54 7.41
N SER A 329 28.71 10.74 7.41
CA SER A 329 29.20 11.92 6.68
C SER A 329 30.35 12.69 7.36
N GLY A 330 30.52 12.54 8.68
CA GLY A 330 31.63 13.15 9.40
C GLY A 330 32.96 12.39 9.24
N ALA A 331 34.09 13.08 9.38
CA ALA A 331 35.43 12.47 9.30
C ALA A 331 35.68 11.38 10.36
N SER A 332 35.04 11.49 11.52
CA SER A 332 35.00 10.50 12.59
C SER A 332 33.74 10.64 13.44
N SER A 333 33.40 9.63 14.22
CA SER A 333 32.47 9.68 15.35
C SER A 333 33.18 9.24 16.63
N THR A 334 32.46 9.27 17.75
CA THR A 334 32.88 8.65 19.01
C THR A 334 31.92 7.52 19.34
N PRO A 335 32.31 6.59 20.23
CA PRO A 335 31.36 5.70 20.87
C PRO A 335 30.18 6.48 21.47
N ASP A 336 29.02 5.83 21.59
CA ASP A 336 27.85 6.45 22.24
C ASP A 336 28.06 6.63 23.76
N SER A 337 27.03 7.10 24.47
CA SER A 337 27.10 7.33 25.91
C SER A 337 27.46 6.07 26.71
N ASP A 338 27.03 4.91 26.21
CA ASP A 338 27.27 3.58 26.77
C ASP A 338 28.51 2.91 26.16
N GLY A 339 29.22 3.62 25.27
CA GLY A 339 30.46 3.22 24.59
C GLY A 339 30.29 2.24 23.43
N PHE A 340 29.08 2.03 22.94
CA PHE A 340 28.89 1.20 21.75
C PHE A 340 29.41 1.90 20.50
N ILE A 341 30.06 1.11 19.66
CA ILE A 341 30.57 1.54 18.36
C ILE A 341 29.42 1.46 17.35
N ARG A 342 29.03 2.61 16.82
CA ARG A 342 27.88 2.72 15.90
C ARG A 342 28.27 2.92 14.45
N ARG A 343 29.51 3.31 14.18
CA ARG A 343 30.04 3.50 12.82
C ARG A 343 30.74 2.25 12.30
N TRP A 344 30.30 1.80 11.13
CA TRP A 344 30.78 0.58 10.50
C TRP A 344 30.81 0.71 8.98
N ASN A 345 31.78 0.05 8.35
CA ASN A 345 31.61 -0.42 6.98
C ASN A 345 31.01 -1.82 7.05
N VAL A 346 29.85 -2.02 6.44
CA VAL A 346 29.17 -3.32 6.39
C VAL A 346 29.02 -3.74 4.93
N LEU A 347 29.44 -4.97 4.62
CA LEU A 347 29.26 -5.54 3.29
C LEU A 347 27.84 -6.10 3.17
N GLU A 348 27.24 -5.96 1.99
CA GLU A 348 26.06 -6.75 1.63
C GLU A 348 26.26 -8.25 1.95
N PRO A 349 25.21 -8.95 2.39
CA PRO A 349 25.34 -10.31 2.90
C PRO A 349 25.83 -11.28 1.82
N ILE A 350 26.75 -12.15 2.22
CA ILE A 350 27.17 -13.31 1.43
C ILE A 350 26.15 -14.41 1.65
N GLY A 351 25.44 -14.82 0.60
CA GLY A 351 24.54 -15.97 0.69
C GLY A 351 25.29 -17.29 0.90
N ILE A 352 24.88 -18.06 1.90
CA ILE A 352 25.36 -19.41 2.19
C ILE A 352 24.18 -20.38 2.35
N ASP A 353 24.45 -21.68 2.25
CA ASP A 353 23.42 -22.71 2.38
C ASP A 353 23.27 -23.18 3.83
N ILE A 354 22.51 -22.39 4.62
CA ILE A 354 22.16 -22.71 6.01
C ILE A 354 20.68 -22.39 6.24
N ASN A 355 19.98 -23.33 6.85
CA ASN A 355 18.55 -23.22 7.19
C ASN A 355 18.24 -23.40 8.69
N THR A 356 19.28 -23.61 9.53
CA THR A 356 19.16 -23.72 10.99
C THR A 356 20.41 -23.16 11.68
N ASN A 357 20.24 -22.56 12.85
CA ASN A 357 21.33 -22.00 13.65
C ASN A 357 22.00 -23.05 14.56
N ILE A 358 21.41 -24.25 14.69
CA ILE A 358 21.94 -25.33 15.54
C ILE A 358 23.36 -25.77 15.12
N LEU A 359 23.72 -25.55 13.85
CA LEU A 359 25.02 -25.92 13.30
C LEU A 359 26.17 -24.99 13.70
N PHE A 360 25.91 -23.87 14.38
CA PHE A 360 26.93 -22.88 14.72
C PHE A 360 27.86 -23.28 15.88
N THR A 361 28.43 -24.47 15.84
CA THR A 361 29.50 -24.91 16.75
C THR A 361 30.82 -24.21 16.44
N ASP A 362 31.78 -24.20 17.38
CA ASP A 362 33.10 -23.60 17.16
C ASP A 362 33.78 -24.15 15.89
N SER A 363 33.81 -25.48 15.73
CA SER A 363 34.38 -26.14 14.55
C SER A 363 33.71 -25.72 13.23
N TYR A 364 32.39 -25.52 13.25
CA TYR A 364 31.67 -25.04 12.07
C TYR A 364 32.04 -23.60 11.73
N LEU A 365 32.17 -22.73 12.75
CA LEU A 365 32.58 -21.34 12.57
C LEU A 365 34.03 -21.24 12.12
N ASP A 366 34.94 -22.04 12.68
CA ASP A 366 36.34 -22.12 12.25
C ASP A 366 36.45 -22.47 10.77
N LYS A 367 35.66 -23.45 10.32
CA LYS A 367 35.63 -23.83 8.91
C LYS A 367 35.00 -22.76 8.03
N THR A 368 33.81 -22.28 8.41
CA THR A 368 32.97 -21.42 7.55
C THR A 368 33.47 -19.99 7.53
N LEU A 369 33.76 -19.41 8.69
CA LEU A 369 34.25 -18.03 8.81
C LEU A 369 35.77 -17.95 8.65
N GLY A 370 36.51 -19.03 8.91
CA GLY A 370 37.94 -19.12 8.62
C GLY A 370 38.28 -19.41 7.15
N ASP A 371 37.28 -19.58 6.27
CA ASP A 371 37.51 -19.72 4.84
C ASP A 371 38.36 -18.54 4.32
N PRO A 372 39.47 -18.80 3.60
CA PRO A 372 40.37 -17.75 3.13
C PRO A 372 39.71 -16.66 2.30
N LYS A 373 38.65 -16.98 1.53
CA LYS A 373 37.89 -16.00 0.74
C LYS A 373 37.07 -15.09 1.64
N VAL A 374 36.44 -15.63 2.69
CA VAL A 374 35.67 -14.84 3.66
C VAL A 374 36.62 -13.95 4.47
N GLN A 375 37.72 -14.51 4.95
CA GLN A 375 38.74 -13.77 5.71
C GLN A 375 39.36 -12.63 4.90
N ALA A 376 39.60 -12.83 3.61
CA ALA A 376 40.15 -11.77 2.74
C ALA A 376 39.31 -10.49 2.73
N LEU A 377 37.99 -10.57 2.95
CA LEU A 377 37.09 -9.42 2.95
C LEU A 377 37.31 -8.47 4.12
N ILE A 378 37.85 -8.96 5.24
CA ILE A 378 38.00 -8.18 6.47
C ILE A 378 39.46 -7.78 6.77
N LYS A 379 40.41 -8.13 5.89
CA LYS A 379 41.84 -7.82 6.05
C LYS A 379 42.19 -6.36 5.82
N THR A 380 41.34 -5.63 5.10
CA THR A 380 41.55 -4.22 4.76
C THR A 380 40.29 -3.43 5.07
N VAL A 381 40.46 -2.15 5.41
CA VAL A 381 39.34 -1.23 5.58
C VAL A 381 38.83 -0.82 4.19
N PRO A 382 37.58 -1.15 3.84
CA PRO A 382 37.02 -0.81 2.55
C PRO A 382 36.60 0.67 2.48
N ALA A 383 36.52 1.20 1.27
CA ALA A 383 35.87 2.49 1.03
C ALA A 383 34.34 2.32 0.95
N ASP A 384 33.60 3.39 1.26
CA ASP A 384 32.16 3.42 1.04
C ASP A 384 31.82 3.19 -0.44
N ASN A 385 30.75 2.44 -0.70
CA ASN A 385 30.32 2.00 -2.03
C ASN A 385 31.33 1.15 -2.81
N GLN A 386 32.41 0.67 -2.17
CA GLN A 386 33.35 -0.24 -2.80
C GLN A 386 32.65 -1.55 -3.16
N LYS A 387 32.78 -1.96 -4.43
CA LYS A 387 32.24 -3.24 -4.91
C LYS A 387 33.30 -4.35 -4.80
N VAL A 388 32.86 -5.53 -4.39
CA VAL A 388 33.68 -6.74 -4.29
C VAL A 388 32.97 -7.88 -5.00
N LYS A 389 33.73 -8.71 -5.72
CA LYS A 389 33.23 -9.98 -6.28
C LYS A 389 33.46 -11.10 -5.29
N TYR A 390 32.41 -11.85 -4.98
CA TYR A 390 32.47 -13.05 -4.16
C TYR A 390 31.73 -14.17 -4.89
N ASP A 391 32.49 -15.12 -5.44
CA ASP A 391 31.99 -16.13 -6.38
C ASP A 391 31.16 -15.50 -7.52
N THR A 392 29.85 -15.79 -7.58
CA THR A 392 28.93 -15.23 -8.60
C THR A 392 28.27 -13.91 -8.16
N GLN A 393 28.49 -13.48 -6.92
CA GLN A 393 27.87 -12.29 -6.34
C GLN A 393 28.76 -11.06 -6.54
N THR A 394 28.14 -9.93 -6.89
CA THR A 394 28.76 -8.61 -6.75
C THR A 394 28.12 -7.93 -5.55
N LEU A 395 28.93 -7.70 -4.52
CA LEU A 395 28.52 -7.15 -3.23
C LEU A 395 29.08 -5.73 -3.08
N THR A 396 28.36 -4.88 -2.35
CA THR A 396 28.76 -3.49 -2.11
C THR A 396 29.00 -3.26 -0.62
N TRP A 397 30.09 -2.57 -0.28
CA TRP A 397 30.33 -2.05 1.06
C TRP A 397 29.56 -0.76 1.29
N HIS A 398 28.99 -0.62 2.49
CA HIS A 398 28.22 0.55 2.89
C HIS A 398 28.77 1.08 4.20
N LYS A 399 29.18 2.34 4.21
CA LYS A 399 29.56 3.05 5.43
C LYS A 399 28.31 3.61 6.10
N ILE A 400 28.04 3.12 7.30
CA ILE A 400 26.82 3.41 8.05
C ILE A 400 27.15 3.97 9.43
N GLU A 401 26.27 4.81 9.96
CA GLU A 401 26.21 5.18 11.37
C GLU A 401 24.89 4.67 11.93
N SER A 402 24.93 3.76 12.91
CA SER A 402 23.72 3.23 13.52
C SER A 402 23.04 4.28 14.40
N ASN A 403 21.72 4.42 14.23
CA ASN A 403 20.88 5.24 15.12
C ASN A 403 20.58 4.55 16.46
N TYR A 404 21.08 3.33 16.64
CA TYR A 404 20.94 2.51 17.84
C TYR A 404 22.29 2.02 18.34
N TYR A 405 22.35 1.52 19.58
CA TYR A 405 23.55 0.91 20.16
C TYR A 405 24.01 -0.35 19.40
N ASN A 406 23.13 -0.95 18.59
CA ASN A 406 23.39 -2.15 17.80
C ASN A 406 23.18 -1.88 16.31
N VAL A 407 23.78 -2.71 15.46
CA VAL A 407 23.63 -2.70 14.01
C VAL A 407 22.61 -3.75 13.62
N LYS A 408 21.49 -3.31 13.00
CA LYS A 408 20.36 -4.15 12.57
C LYS A 408 20.55 -4.87 11.23
N LEU A 409 21.48 -5.83 11.15
CA LEU A 409 21.91 -6.46 9.89
C LEU A 409 20.78 -7.05 9.02
N PHE A 410 19.73 -7.61 9.64
CA PHE A 410 18.54 -8.07 8.91
C PHE A 410 17.91 -6.92 8.11
N ARG A 411 17.71 -5.77 8.77
CA ARG A 411 17.13 -4.56 8.16
C ARG A 411 18.08 -3.94 7.14
N PHE A 412 19.39 -4.06 7.39
CA PHE A 412 20.41 -3.66 6.44
C PHE A 412 20.37 -4.46 5.14
N ALA A 413 20.18 -5.78 5.19
CA ALA A 413 20.03 -6.58 3.97
C ALA A 413 18.70 -6.29 3.25
N GLU A 414 17.61 -6.20 4.02
CA GLU A 414 16.26 -5.95 3.51
C GLU A 414 16.15 -4.63 2.74
N GLN A 415 16.79 -3.55 3.21
CA GLN A 415 16.73 -2.25 2.54
C GLN A 415 17.34 -2.27 1.13
N TYR A 416 18.27 -3.20 0.87
CA TYR A 416 18.94 -3.36 -0.42
C TYR A 416 18.40 -4.54 -1.23
N GLY A 417 17.31 -5.17 -0.78
CA GLY A 417 16.71 -6.34 -1.44
C GLY A 417 17.64 -7.56 -1.48
N LYS A 418 18.51 -7.70 -0.48
CA LYS A 418 19.48 -8.79 -0.38
C LYS A 418 18.91 -9.95 0.45
N LYS A 419 19.54 -11.12 0.33
CA LYS A 419 19.19 -12.31 1.13
C LYS A 419 19.29 -11.96 2.62
N ILE A 420 18.30 -12.35 3.42
CA ILE A 420 18.20 -12.04 4.86
C ILE A 420 18.47 -13.25 5.77
N TYR A 421 18.43 -14.47 5.22
CA TYR A 421 18.64 -15.72 5.94
C TYR A 421 19.69 -16.59 5.27
N GLY A 422 20.44 -17.37 6.06
CA GLY A 422 21.55 -18.17 5.55
C GLY A 422 22.59 -17.26 4.90
N VAL A 423 23.15 -16.38 5.72
CA VAL A 423 24.02 -15.29 5.28
C VAL A 423 25.20 -15.05 6.24
N ILE A 424 26.27 -14.49 5.70
CA ILE A 424 27.40 -13.92 6.45
C ILE A 424 27.47 -12.42 6.17
N PHE A 425 27.65 -11.62 7.21
CA PHE A 425 27.91 -10.18 7.14
C PHE A 425 29.34 -9.88 7.61
N PRO A 426 30.23 -9.51 6.68
CA PRO A 426 31.47 -8.83 7.00
C PRO A 426 31.21 -7.39 7.46
N ALA A 427 31.79 -7.02 8.59
CA ALA A 427 31.76 -5.66 9.13
C ALA A 427 33.18 -5.25 9.55
N THR A 428 33.57 -4.01 9.27
CA THR A 428 34.86 -3.45 9.69
C THR A 428 34.69 -2.02 10.17
N THR A 429 35.54 -1.59 11.11
CA THR A 429 35.60 -0.21 11.58
C THR A 429 37.02 0.15 11.98
N VAL A 430 37.32 1.45 11.96
CA VAL A 430 38.64 1.97 12.31
C VAL A 430 38.54 2.71 13.63
N ILE A 431 39.39 2.32 14.58
CA ILE A 431 39.50 2.89 15.91
C ILE A 431 40.82 3.66 15.97
N GLU A 432 40.73 4.97 16.16
CA GLU A 432 41.88 5.86 16.31
C GLU A 432 42.06 6.25 17.78
N CYS A 433 43.20 5.90 18.35
CA CYS A 433 43.54 6.20 19.75
C CYS A 433 44.67 7.22 19.82
N ASP A 434 44.54 8.22 20.69
CA ASP A 434 45.60 9.22 20.92
C ASP A 434 46.77 8.65 21.76
N GLU A 435 46.52 7.55 22.49
CA GLU A 435 47.45 6.83 23.36
C GLU A 435 47.17 5.31 23.36
N ASP A 436 48.10 4.50 23.91
CA ASP A 436 47.86 3.08 24.14
C ASP A 436 46.81 2.91 25.27
N ILE A 437 45.74 2.15 25.00
CA ILE A 437 44.72 1.79 25.99
C ILE A 437 44.86 0.30 26.30
N ALA A 438 45.59 -0.01 27.38
CA ALA A 438 45.89 -1.37 27.79
C ALA A 438 44.76 -2.01 28.62
N ASP A 439 44.80 -3.34 28.75
CA ASP A 439 43.89 -4.16 29.57
C ASP A 439 42.39 -3.92 29.30
N VAL A 440 42.03 -3.75 28.04
CA VAL A 440 40.63 -3.63 27.61
C VAL A 440 40.08 -4.94 27.06
N ARG A 441 38.76 -5.11 27.13
CA ARG A 441 38.05 -6.24 26.53
C ARG A 441 36.99 -5.75 25.56
N LEU A 442 36.89 -6.40 24.42
CA LEU A 442 35.75 -6.24 23.52
C LEU A 442 34.56 -6.99 24.14
N MET A 443 33.52 -6.25 24.47
CA MET A 443 32.21 -6.82 24.82
C MET A 443 31.37 -6.87 23.56
N ALA A 444 30.80 -8.04 23.26
CA ALA A 444 30.04 -8.26 22.04
C ALA A 444 28.72 -8.98 22.29
N GLY A 445 27.70 -8.59 21.54
CA GLY A 445 26.42 -9.27 21.40
C GLY A 445 26.11 -9.51 19.93
N SER A 446 25.59 -10.68 19.56
CA SER A 446 25.32 -11.03 18.16
C SER A 446 24.13 -11.99 18.00
N ASN A 447 23.42 -11.86 16.88
CA ASN A 447 22.48 -12.84 16.37
C ASN A 447 22.99 -13.43 15.03
N SER A 448 23.31 -14.72 14.90
CA SER A 448 23.36 -15.75 15.96
C SER A 448 24.79 -15.97 16.44
N ALA A 449 25.72 -16.18 15.52
CA ALA A 449 27.12 -16.42 15.84
C ALA A 449 28.02 -15.38 15.17
N SER A 450 29.21 -15.17 15.71
CA SER A 450 30.17 -14.25 15.11
C SER A 450 31.62 -14.52 15.52
N LYS A 451 32.55 -14.05 14.70
CA LYS A 451 33.98 -13.96 15.03
C LYS A 451 34.47 -12.52 14.92
N TRP A 452 35.33 -12.12 15.84
CA TRP A 452 35.86 -10.76 15.94
C TRP A 452 37.38 -10.75 15.95
N TYR A 453 37.92 -9.77 15.24
CA TYR A 453 39.35 -9.61 14.97
C TYR A 453 39.77 -8.18 15.27
N LEU A 454 40.90 -8.02 15.95
CA LEU A 454 41.55 -6.72 16.14
C LEU A 454 42.91 -6.78 15.46
N ASN A 455 43.16 -5.85 14.53
CA ASN A 455 44.38 -5.80 13.74
C ASN A 455 44.71 -7.14 13.07
N ASN A 456 43.70 -7.81 12.52
CA ASN A 456 43.74 -9.13 11.88
C ASN A 456 44.04 -10.32 12.82
N GLU A 457 44.10 -10.11 14.14
CA GLU A 457 44.18 -11.20 15.12
C GLU A 457 42.81 -11.53 15.69
N GLU A 458 42.45 -12.82 15.75
CA GLU A 458 41.21 -13.25 16.39
C GLU A 458 41.25 -12.96 17.90
N ILE A 459 40.21 -12.29 18.40
CA ILE A 459 40.10 -11.93 19.83
C ILE A 459 38.85 -12.50 20.50
N LEU A 460 37.82 -12.86 19.72
CA LEU A 460 36.58 -13.41 20.25
C LEU A 460 35.83 -14.25 19.20
N THR A 461 35.39 -15.44 19.62
CA THR A 461 34.43 -16.30 18.89
C THR A 461 33.17 -16.46 19.73
N MET A 462 32.00 -16.29 19.09
CA MET A 462 30.68 -16.47 19.68
C MET A 462 29.93 -17.55 18.90
N SER A 463 29.82 -18.75 19.48
CA SER A 463 29.16 -19.91 18.89
C SER A 463 27.81 -20.22 19.51
N GLY A 464 26.98 -20.96 18.78
CA GLY A 464 25.62 -21.36 19.14
C GLY A 464 24.53 -20.49 18.53
N ASP A 465 23.29 -20.96 18.65
CA ASP A 465 22.10 -20.18 18.33
C ASP A 465 21.81 -19.20 19.47
N ARG A 466 22.27 -17.95 19.30
CA ARG A 466 22.18 -16.92 20.35
C ARG A 466 21.14 -15.87 20.02
N ARG A 467 20.57 -15.30 21.08
CA ARG A 467 19.80 -14.05 21.02
C ARG A 467 20.77 -12.87 21.14
N MET A 468 20.46 -11.72 20.52
CA MET A 468 21.22 -10.50 20.77
C MET A 468 21.00 -10.06 22.22
N VAL A 469 22.08 -10.14 22.99
CA VAL A 469 22.19 -9.70 24.37
C VAL A 469 23.37 -8.72 24.42
N ARG A 470 23.21 -7.59 25.10
CA ARG A 470 24.31 -6.64 25.32
C ARG A 470 25.38 -7.32 26.16
N ASP A 471 26.64 -7.15 25.77
CA ASP A 471 27.79 -7.69 26.50
C ASP A 471 27.73 -9.21 26.75
N ASP A 472 27.14 -9.96 25.81
CA ASP A 472 26.94 -11.42 25.92
C ASP A 472 28.26 -12.20 26.04
N CYS A 473 29.29 -11.74 25.33
CA CYS A 473 30.62 -12.34 25.38
C CYS A 473 31.72 -11.28 25.51
N ALA A 474 32.81 -11.66 26.16
CA ALA A 474 33.99 -10.82 26.35
C ALA A 474 35.21 -11.47 25.70
N SER A 475 36.00 -10.68 24.97
CA SER A 475 37.30 -11.12 24.44
C SER A 475 38.31 -11.39 25.56
N LYS A 476 39.45 -12.00 25.20
CA LYS A 476 40.69 -11.88 25.99
C LYS A 476 41.05 -10.39 26.18
N ALA A 477 41.85 -10.08 27.21
CA ALA A 477 42.37 -8.72 27.37
C ALA A 477 43.28 -8.38 26.18
N VAL A 478 43.13 -7.16 25.66
CA VAL A 478 43.89 -6.63 24.51
C VAL A 478 44.34 -5.20 24.79
N THR A 479 45.23 -4.69 23.96
CA THR A 479 45.65 -3.28 23.97
C THR A 479 45.18 -2.63 22.67
N LEU A 480 44.42 -1.54 22.76
CA LEU A 480 44.23 -0.65 21.62
C LEU A 480 45.47 0.23 21.51
N LYS A 481 46.19 0.12 20.39
CA LYS A 481 47.45 0.82 20.21
C LYS A 481 47.23 2.28 19.86
N LYS A 482 48.15 3.16 20.26
CA LYS A 482 48.20 4.53 19.77
C LYS A 482 48.21 4.53 18.24
N GLY A 483 47.36 5.37 17.65
CA GLY A 483 47.13 5.43 16.22
C GLY A 483 45.97 4.53 15.77
N THR A 484 46.09 4.01 14.55
CA THR A 484 45.05 3.22 13.88
C THR A 484 44.99 1.79 14.39
N ASN A 485 43.79 1.37 14.79
CA ASN A 485 43.41 -0.02 15.01
C ASN A 485 42.24 -0.37 14.09
N VAL A 486 42.19 -1.61 13.60
CA VAL A 486 41.08 -2.10 12.77
C VAL A 486 40.35 -3.18 13.54
N LEU A 487 39.06 -2.96 13.80
CA LEU A 487 38.17 -3.94 14.39
C LEU A 487 37.27 -4.51 13.28
N SER A 488 37.31 -5.82 13.12
CA SER A 488 36.55 -6.55 12.11
C SER A 488 35.69 -7.63 12.72
N GLY A 489 34.49 -7.83 12.17
CA GLY A 489 33.55 -8.86 12.57
C GLY A 489 33.04 -9.64 11.37
N LEU A 490 32.88 -10.96 11.55
CA LEU A 490 32.14 -11.83 10.64
C LEU A 490 30.94 -12.37 11.39
N ILE A 491 29.74 -11.91 11.03
CA ILE A 491 28.49 -12.29 11.68
C ILE A 491 27.76 -13.29 10.78
N ILE A 492 27.35 -14.44 11.32
CA ILE A 492 26.65 -15.48 10.57
C ILE A 492 25.27 -15.72 11.15
N ASN A 493 24.30 -15.90 10.26
CA ASN A 493 22.92 -16.15 10.64
C ASN A 493 22.22 -17.08 9.65
N GLY A 494 21.54 -18.10 10.17
CA GLY A 494 20.63 -18.97 9.43
C GLY A 494 19.27 -18.30 9.36
N PRO A 495 18.20 -18.85 9.96
CA PRO A 495 16.93 -18.17 10.12
C PRO A 495 16.93 -17.18 11.30
N GLY A 496 16.03 -16.20 11.26
CA GLY A 496 15.79 -15.22 12.34
C GLY A 496 16.47 -13.87 12.13
N MET A 497 16.28 -12.96 13.09
CA MET A 497 16.92 -11.64 13.07
C MET A 497 18.45 -11.78 13.11
N SER A 498 19.16 -10.86 12.48
CA SER A 498 20.63 -10.74 12.56
C SER A 498 20.98 -9.33 12.95
N ASP A 499 21.71 -9.19 14.06
CA ASP A 499 22.07 -7.95 14.71
C ASP A 499 23.44 -8.14 15.39
N PHE A 500 24.20 -7.07 15.61
CA PHE A 500 25.33 -7.11 16.55
C PHE A 500 25.51 -5.78 17.29
N CYS A 501 26.18 -5.81 18.43
CA CYS A 501 26.67 -4.62 19.12
C CYS A 501 28.02 -4.92 19.75
N VAL A 502 28.93 -3.94 19.77
CA VAL A 502 30.22 -4.07 20.44
C VAL A 502 30.66 -2.78 21.12
N ARG A 503 31.40 -2.92 22.21
CA ARG A 503 32.07 -1.83 22.94
C ARG A 503 33.35 -2.34 23.61
N PHE A 504 34.22 -1.42 24.04
CA PHE A 504 35.35 -1.76 24.88
C PHE A 504 35.08 -1.40 26.35
N VAL A 505 35.50 -2.27 27.25
CA VAL A 505 35.50 -2.02 28.71
C VAL A 505 36.90 -2.22 29.28
N ASP A 506 37.24 -1.47 30.31
CA ASP A 506 38.49 -1.62 31.05
C ASP A 506 38.46 -2.86 31.98
N LYS A 507 39.57 -3.12 32.67
CA LYS A 507 39.69 -4.21 33.65
C LYS A 507 38.69 -4.15 34.82
N ASN A 508 38.10 -2.99 35.09
CA ASN A 508 37.10 -2.77 36.14
C ASN A 508 35.67 -2.85 35.59
N GLY A 509 35.50 -3.09 34.28
CA GLY A 509 34.21 -3.10 33.61
C GLY A 509 33.68 -1.72 33.22
N ASN A 510 34.47 -0.65 33.39
CA ASN A 510 34.05 0.69 32.96
C ASN A 510 34.16 0.81 31.45
N THR A 511 33.21 1.51 30.85
CA THR A 511 33.19 1.75 29.41
C THR A 511 34.34 2.64 28.94
N VAL A 512 35.08 2.17 27.94
CA VAL A 512 36.16 2.91 27.27
C VAL A 512 35.56 3.74 26.13
N LYS A 513 35.80 5.06 26.15
CA LYS A 513 35.21 6.03 25.20
C LYS A 513 36.22 7.00 24.59
N ASN A 514 37.46 7.01 25.07
CA ASN A 514 38.54 7.90 24.66
C ASN A 514 39.23 7.46 23.36
N PHE A 515 38.43 7.17 22.33
CA PHE A 515 38.90 6.91 20.97
C PHE A 515 37.91 7.43 19.94
N LYS A 516 38.39 7.66 18.72
CA LYS A 516 37.55 8.07 17.58
C LYS A 516 37.28 6.86 16.70
N VAL A 517 36.12 6.83 16.06
CA VAL A 517 35.70 5.81 15.10
C VAL A 517 35.62 6.45 13.72
N LYS A 518 36.34 5.93 12.72
CA LYS A 518 36.43 6.57 11.39
C LYS A 518 35.48 5.98 10.36
#